data_AF-A0A1F5XF79-F1
#
_entry.id   AF-A0A1F5XF79-F1
#
_cell.length_a   1.000
_cell.length_b   1.000
_cell.length_c   1.000
_cell.angle_alpha   90.00
_cell.angle_beta   90.00
_cell.angle_gamma   90.00
#
_symmetry.space_group_name_H-M   'P 1'
#
loop_
_entity.id
_entity.type
_entity.pdbx_description
1 polymer ?
#
loop_
_entity_poly.entity_id
_entity_poly.type
_entity_poly.pdbx_seq_one_letter_code
_entity_poly.pdbx_strand_id
1 'polypeptide(L)'
;MNKKTLAQITISSALVLPLFAYAADVISILGQLEAVLNRAIPILMIVATVVFLWGVIRYVTAGGDEEKLADGRRFIIFGLVGLFVMIAIWGVVRAIVAQFGVGGGTIPGGPGDVRPI
;
A
#
# COMPACT_ATOMS: atom_id res chain seq x y z
N MET A 1 30.84 -39.80 20.83
CA MET A 1 30.02 -39.19 19.76
C MET A 1 30.18 -40.02 18.49
N ASN A 2 29.13 -40.71 18.04
CA ASN A 2 29.24 -41.62 16.91
C ASN A 2 29.29 -40.84 15.58
N LYS A 3 30.24 -41.19 14.70
CA LYS A 3 30.38 -40.54 13.37
C LYS A 3 29.07 -40.62 12.55
N LYS A 4 28.25 -41.65 12.82
CA LYS A 4 26.94 -41.88 12.20
C LYS A 4 25.87 -40.85 12.62
N THR A 5 25.83 -40.45 13.90
CA THR A 5 24.89 -39.42 14.39
C THR A 5 25.25 -38.02 13.90
N LEU A 6 26.54 -37.71 13.73
CA LEU A 6 26.99 -36.47 13.09
C LEU A 6 26.58 -36.42 11.62
N ALA A 7 26.81 -37.49 10.87
CA ALA A 7 26.42 -37.57 9.46
C ALA A 7 24.90 -37.39 9.24
N GLN A 8 24.08 -37.99 10.11
CA GLN A 8 22.62 -37.86 10.04
C GLN A 8 22.14 -36.42 10.30
N ILE A 9 22.70 -35.72 11.28
CA ILE A 9 22.34 -34.32 11.58
C ILE A 9 22.72 -33.39 10.42
N THR A 10 23.89 -33.61 9.80
CA THR A 10 24.33 -32.81 8.65
C THR A 10 23.41 -32.98 7.45
N ILE A 11 23.00 -34.22 7.13
CA ILE A 11 22.09 -34.54 6.03
C ILE A 11 20.69 -33.96 6.28
N SER A 12 20.18 -34.08 7.51
CA SER A 12 18.89 -33.49 7.88
C SER A 12 18.90 -31.96 7.77
N SER A 13 19.98 -31.28 8.18
CA SER A 13 20.07 -29.82 8.02
C SER A 13 20.12 -29.39 6.55
N ALA A 14 20.86 -30.14 5.72
CA ALA A 14 21.01 -29.86 4.29
C ALA A 14 19.70 -29.98 3.52
N LEU A 15 18.75 -30.80 4.00
CA LEU A 15 17.43 -30.94 3.39
C LEU A 15 16.47 -29.78 3.70
N VAL A 16 16.72 -29.01 4.77
CA VAL A 16 15.87 -27.88 5.18
C VAL A 16 16.38 -26.55 4.59
N LEU A 17 17.67 -26.44 4.27
CA LEU A 17 18.25 -25.26 3.60
C LEU A 17 17.51 -24.80 2.33
N PRO A 18 17.05 -25.70 1.42
CA PRO A 18 16.33 -25.29 0.22
C PRO A 18 14.99 -24.63 0.51
N LEU A 19 14.28 -25.03 1.59
CA LEU A 19 13.00 -24.44 1.97
C LEU A 19 13.16 -22.96 2.38
N PHE A 20 14.29 -22.62 3.01
CA PHE A 20 14.61 -21.24 3.36
C PHE A 20 15.04 -20.40 2.16
N ALA A 21 15.68 -21.00 1.15
CA ALA A 21 16.01 -20.32 -0.11
C ALA A 21 14.73 -19.92 -0.87
N TYR A 22 13.75 -20.82 -0.97
CA TYR A 22 12.45 -20.50 -1.57
C TYR A 22 11.66 -19.45 -0.77
N ALA A 23 11.72 -19.48 0.57
CA ALA A 23 11.08 -18.46 1.40
C ALA A 23 11.73 -17.07 1.21
N ALA A 24 13.05 -17.01 1.06
CA ALA A 24 13.77 -15.76 0.78
C ALA A 24 13.36 -15.13 -0.56
N ASP A 25 13.16 -15.94 -1.60
CA ASP A 25 12.68 -15.45 -2.90
C ASP A 25 11.27 -14.86 -2.79
N VAL A 26 10.33 -15.54 -2.11
CA VAL A 26 8.97 -15.02 -1.92
C VAL A 26 8.97 -13.69 -1.15
N ILE A 27 9.77 -13.58 -0.08
CA ILE A 27 9.89 -12.35 0.71
C ILE A 27 10.48 -11.22 -0.16
N SER A 28 11.45 -11.53 -1.03
CA SER A 28 12.06 -10.54 -1.92
C SER A 28 11.07 -10.01 -2.97
N ILE A 29 10.21 -10.87 -3.52
CA ILE A 29 9.17 -10.49 -4.50
C ILE A 29 8.12 -9.61 -3.84
N LEU A 30 7.71 -9.95 -2.62
CA LEU A 30 6.77 -9.14 -1.83
C LEU A 30 7.36 -7.77 -1.51
N GLY A 31 8.62 -7.70 -1.08
CA GLY A 31 9.29 -6.42 -0.82
C GLY A 31 9.43 -5.54 -2.07
N GLN A 32 9.70 -6.14 -3.25
CA GLN A 32 9.71 -5.41 -4.51
C GLN A 32 8.32 -4.91 -4.91
N LEU A 33 7.28 -5.73 -4.72
CA LEU A 33 5.90 -5.35 -4.99
C LEU A 33 5.46 -4.20 -4.10
N GLU A 34 5.74 -4.28 -2.79
CA GLU A 34 5.47 -3.22 -1.82
C GLU A 34 6.18 -1.92 -2.22
N ALA A 35 7.45 -1.98 -2.60
CA ALA A 35 8.21 -0.82 -3.03
C ALA A 35 7.60 -0.14 -4.28
N VAL A 36 7.09 -0.93 -5.24
CA VAL A 36 6.43 -0.40 -6.45
C VAL A 36 5.08 0.23 -6.11
N LEU A 37 4.24 -0.46 -5.32
CA LEU A 37 2.93 0.05 -4.92
C LEU A 37 3.06 1.31 -4.07
N ASN A 38 3.99 1.34 -3.12
CA ASN A 38 4.21 2.49 -2.25
C ASN A 38 4.69 3.73 -3.02
N ARG A 39 5.40 3.56 -4.14
CA ARG A 39 5.74 4.68 -5.04
C ARG A 39 4.57 5.12 -5.92
N ALA A 40 3.67 4.21 -6.29
CA ALA A 40 2.52 4.53 -7.14
C ALA A 40 1.41 5.29 -6.38
N ILE A 41 1.17 4.96 -5.12
CA ILE A 41 0.13 5.61 -4.28
C ILE A 41 0.24 7.14 -4.22
N PRO A 42 1.40 7.78 -3.94
CA PRO A 42 1.49 9.24 -3.87
C PRO A 42 1.26 9.89 -5.24
N ILE A 43 1.61 9.21 -6.33
CA ILE A 43 1.30 9.68 -7.70
C ILE A 43 -0.22 9.68 -7.92
N LEU A 44 -0.90 8.59 -7.53
CA LEU A 44 -2.36 8.50 -7.59
C LEU A 44 -3.05 9.59 -6.74
N MET A 45 -2.50 9.94 -5.58
CA MET A 45 -3.01 11.03 -4.74
C MET A 45 -2.94 12.39 -5.44
N ILE A 46 -1.82 12.67 -6.13
CA ILE A 46 -1.67 13.90 -6.93
C ILE A 46 -2.71 13.92 -8.05
N VAL A 47 -2.86 12.82 -8.79
CA VAL A 47 -3.83 12.71 -9.87
C VAL A 47 -5.26 12.89 -9.35
N ALA A 48 -5.63 12.25 -8.24
CA ALA A 48 -6.95 12.42 -7.62
C ALA A 48 -7.22 13.87 -7.22
N THR A 49 -6.21 14.56 -6.68
CA THR A 49 -6.30 15.99 -6.32
C THR A 49 -6.51 16.86 -7.56
N VAL A 50 -5.80 16.58 -8.66
CA VAL A 50 -5.97 17.29 -9.93
C VAL A 50 -7.36 17.08 -10.51
N VAL A 51 -7.89 15.85 -10.49
CA VAL A 51 -9.26 15.55 -10.96
C VAL A 51 -10.31 16.25 -10.09
N PHE A 52 -10.10 16.27 -8.77
CA PHE A 52 -10.96 17.01 -7.85
C PHE A 52 -10.97 18.52 -8.18
N LEU A 53 -9.78 19.13 -8.33
CA LEU A 53 -9.64 20.54 -8.70
C LEU A 53 -10.27 20.84 -10.07
N TRP A 54 -10.10 19.95 -11.04
CA TRP A 54 -10.73 20.07 -12.36
C TRP A 54 -12.25 20.10 -12.26
N GLY A 55 -12.83 19.22 -11.43
CA GLY A 55 -14.26 19.22 -11.13
C GLY A 55 -14.73 20.54 -10.51
N VAL A 56 -13.97 21.09 -9.56
CA VAL A 56 -14.28 22.39 -8.93
C VAL A 56 -14.25 23.52 -9.95
N ILE A 57 -13.20 23.62 -10.76
CA ILE A 57 -13.08 24.65 -11.80
C ILE A 57 -14.26 24.54 -12.78
N ARG A 58 -14.59 23.33 -13.23
CA ARG A 58 -15.72 23.05 -14.12
C ARG A 58 -17.06 23.48 -13.50
N TYR A 59 -17.27 23.17 -12.23
CA TYR A 59 -18.49 23.50 -11.50
C TYR A 59 -18.66 25.01 -11.32
N VAL A 60 -17.58 25.73 -10.96
CA VAL A 60 -17.61 27.19 -10.76
C VAL A 60 -17.79 27.95 -12.07
N THR A 61 -17.13 27.48 -13.15
CA THR A 61 -17.20 28.13 -14.48
C THR A 61 -18.45 27.77 -15.28
N ALA A 62 -19.32 26.90 -14.75
CA ALA A 62 -20.53 26.44 -15.45
C ALA A 62 -21.56 27.55 -15.68
N GLY A 63 -21.56 28.63 -14.88
CA GLY A 63 -22.35 29.84 -15.16
C GLY A 63 -23.87 29.63 -15.26
N GLY A 64 -24.42 28.58 -14.66
CA GLY A 64 -25.85 28.24 -14.71
C GLY A 64 -26.25 27.21 -15.77
N ASP A 65 -25.29 26.71 -16.56
CA ASP A 65 -25.51 25.59 -17.47
C ASP A 65 -25.63 24.27 -16.67
N GLU A 66 -26.86 23.71 -16.61
CA GLU A 66 -27.19 22.52 -15.82
C GLU A 66 -26.34 21.30 -16.19
N GLU A 67 -25.98 21.14 -17.47
CA GLU A 67 -25.16 20.02 -17.94
C GLU A 67 -23.73 20.13 -17.39
N LYS A 68 -23.14 21.32 -17.48
CA LYS A 68 -21.78 21.59 -16.95
C LYS A 68 -21.72 21.51 -15.43
N LEU A 69 -22.79 21.91 -14.75
CA LEU A 69 -22.93 21.79 -13.30
C LEU A 69 -23.00 20.31 -12.87
N ALA A 70 -23.78 19.50 -13.59
CA ALA A 70 -23.88 18.06 -13.32
C ALA A 70 -22.52 17.36 -13.50
N ASP A 71 -21.83 17.65 -14.61
CA ASP A 71 -20.49 17.11 -14.87
C ASP A 71 -19.46 17.55 -13.83
N GLY A 72 -19.41 18.85 -13.51
CA GLY A 72 -18.50 19.38 -12.49
C GLY A 72 -18.70 18.68 -11.14
N ARG A 73 -19.97 18.52 -10.70
CA ARG A 73 -20.32 17.81 -9.47
C ARG A 73 -19.85 16.36 -9.51
N ARG A 74 -19.99 15.68 -10.64
CA ARG A 74 -19.57 14.28 -10.81
C ARG A 74 -18.05 14.13 -10.64
N PHE A 75 -17.26 15.01 -11.25
CA PHE A 75 -15.80 15.00 -11.09
C PHE A 75 -15.37 15.32 -9.66
N ILE A 76 -16.03 16.26 -8.99
CA ILE A 76 -15.78 16.58 -7.57
C ILE A 76 -16.00 15.33 -6.70
N ILE A 77 -17.14 14.66 -6.87
CA ILE A 77 -17.48 13.47 -6.08
C ILE A 77 -16.47 12.35 -6.34
N PHE A 78 -16.11 12.08 -7.59
CA PHE A 78 -15.13 11.03 -7.89
C PHE A 78 -13.73 11.34 -7.34
N GLY A 79 -13.27 12.58 -7.46
CA GLY A 79 -11.99 13.00 -6.88
C GLY A 79 -12.00 12.93 -5.35
N LEU A 80 -13.10 13.37 -4.72
CA LEU A 80 -13.26 13.36 -3.26
C LEU A 80 -13.34 11.93 -2.71
N VAL A 81 -14.12 11.05 -3.33
CA VAL A 81 -14.24 9.65 -2.92
C VAL A 81 -12.90 8.94 -3.05
N GLY A 82 -12.18 9.15 -4.16
CA GLY A 82 -10.85 8.59 -4.36
C GLY A 82 -9.86 9.03 -3.28
N LEU A 83 -9.83 10.32 -2.96
CA LEU A 83 -8.98 10.88 -1.91
C LEU A 83 -9.38 10.36 -0.52
N PHE A 84 -10.68 10.33 -0.24
CA PHE A 84 -11.23 9.87 1.03
C PHE A 84 -10.88 8.41 1.30
N VAL A 85 -11.08 7.51 0.33
CA VAL A 85 -10.76 6.08 0.49
C VAL A 85 -9.27 5.89 0.75
N MET A 86 -8.40 6.60 0.02
CA MET A 86 -6.96 6.48 0.20
C MET A 86 -6.52 6.87 1.62
N ILE A 87 -7.10 7.93 2.20
CA ILE A 87 -6.79 8.36 3.56
C ILE A 87 -7.47 7.46 4.61
N ALA A 88 -8.71 7.05 4.35
CA ALA A 88 -9.53 6.24 5.27
C ALA A 88 -8.89 4.89 5.57
N ILE A 89 -8.34 4.21 4.56
CA ILE A 89 -7.65 2.92 4.74
C ILE A 89 -6.52 3.04 5.78
N TRP A 90 -5.74 4.11 5.69
CA TRP A 90 -4.65 4.38 6.63
C TRP A 90 -5.12 4.74 8.04
N GLY A 91 -6.23 5.48 8.13
CA GLY A 91 -6.90 5.73 9.40
C GLY A 91 -7.34 4.43 10.08
N VAL A 92 -7.92 3.51 9.31
CA VAL A 92 -8.36 2.20 9.82
C VAL A 92 -7.17 1.33 10.24
N VAL A 93 -6.12 1.23 9.42
CA VAL A 93 -4.91 0.47 9.76
C VAL A 93 -4.32 0.97 11.08
N ARG A 94 -4.18 2.28 11.25
CA ARG A 94 -3.68 2.88 12.49
C ARG A 94 -4.60 2.64 13.68
N ALA A 95 -5.91 2.69 13.47
CA ALA A 95 -6.88 2.39 14.52
C ALA A 95 -6.73 0.93 15.00
N ILE A 96 -6.61 -0.02 14.08
CA ILE A 96 -6.40 -1.44 14.39
C ILE A 96 -5.09 -1.61 15.17
N VAL A 97 -3.98 -1.07 14.68
CA VAL A 97 -2.67 -1.17 15.36
C VAL A 97 -2.73 -0.60 16.77
N ALA A 98 -3.39 0.56 16.96
CA ALA A 98 -3.54 1.19 18.26
C ALA A 98 -4.38 0.34 19.23
N GLN A 99 -5.42 -0.34 18.75
CA GLN A 99 -6.28 -1.18 19.59
C GLN A 99 -5.64 -2.52 19.95
N PHE A 100 -4.89 -3.15 19.04
CA PHE A 100 -4.30 -4.47 19.24
C PHE A 100 -2.86 -4.43 19.74
N GLY A 101 -2.26 -3.25 19.89
CA GLY A 101 -0.92 -3.10 20.46
C GLY A 101 0.20 -3.75 19.63
N VAL A 102 -0.03 -4.04 18.35
CA VAL A 102 0.88 -4.77 17.45
C VAL A 102 2.04 -3.89 16.92
N GLY A 103 2.49 -2.93 17.73
CA GLY A 103 3.39 -1.84 17.35
C GLY A 103 4.89 -2.17 17.21
N GLY A 104 5.25 -3.45 17.09
CA GLY A 104 6.65 -3.89 17.02
C GLY A 104 7.22 -4.01 15.60
N GLY A 105 6.37 -3.99 14.57
CA GLY A 105 6.79 -4.08 13.16
C GLY A 105 6.87 -2.72 12.49
N THR A 106 7.48 -2.68 11.30
CA THR A 106 7.52 -1.55 10.36
C THR A 106 6.11 -1.18 9.90
N ILE A 107 5.31 -0.59 10.79
CA ILE A 107 4.00 -0.04 10.42
C ILE A 107 4.32 1.09 9.44
N PRO A 108 3.74 1.04 8.23
CA PRO A 108 3.93 2.11 7.28
C PRO A 108 3.50 3.46 7.91
N GLY A 109 4.20 4.54 7.57
CA GLY A 109 4.07 5.86 8.20
C GLY A 109 2.98 6.75 7.60
N GLY A 110 2.34 6.32 6.52
CA GLY A 110 1.30 7.07 5.81
C GLY A 110 1.24 6.67 4.33
N PRO A 111 0.21 7.13 3.59
CA PRO A 111 0.04 6.78 2.18
C PRO A 111 1.32 6.97 1.38
N GLY A 112 1.85 5.88 0.83
CA GLY A 112 3.06 5.91 0.02
C GLY A 112 4.38 5.92 0.78
N ASP A 113 4.41 5.45 2.04
CA ASP A 113 5.66 5.30 2.79
C ASP A 113 6.62 4.33 2.09
N VAL A 114 7.79 4.83 1.67
CA VAL A 114 8.82 4.10 0.91
C VAL A 114 10.07 3.79 1.76
N ARG A 115 9.95 3.81 3.09
CA ARG A 115 11.08 3.47 3.97
C ARG A 115 11.61 2.08 3.60
N PRO A 116 12.93 1.93 3.40
CA PRO A 116 13.54 0.63 3.18
C PRO A 116 13.33 -0.22 4.44
N ILE A 117 12.72 -1.39 4.26
CA ILE A 117 12.67 -2.47 5.27
C ILE A 117 14.00 -3.21 5.33
#